data_AF-A0AA37HF48-F1
#
_entry.id   AF-A0AA37HF48-F1
#
_cell.length_a   1.000
_cell.length_b   1.000
_cell.length_c   1.000
_cell.angle_alpha   90.00
_cell.angle_beta   90.00
_cell.angle_gamma   90.00
#
_symmetry.space_group_name_H-M   'P 1'
#
loop_
_entity.id
_entity.type
_entity.pdbx_description
1 polymer ?
#
loop_
_entity_poly.entity_id
_entity_poly.type
_entity_poly.pdbx_seq_one_letter_code
_entity_poly.pdbx_strand_id
1 'polypeptide(L)'
;MPDDDSRRLFIIIGIATLARVGISIEAAKEAYSYISEKRSFDQAMSPLDGIVSETEAGRLVARHDLYVRHILDSVTNFDEIVKAITATLKTYRKFDIPVIKSVARTDYTLFKYVTNHSFVINIAKSHGQIKRGAEVYQDFEVDFQLDGHFWLQYGLYMADINKLGSAIIMLKKSIEAYSANEFAIHALADIELRVAKDRINYDATARSLISNAVKSLTAQDAKSQITTDQYPIVTLINGHLSALIKHGQRELAREAAVRYFDRIQQLEKETDSPALQKAKARVIRFTTFGEWFEKSRRSDKHLNSGRDVIKKRNFNKPKGNPKHEKAQIAKPPVKVESHEAPKKRRRNRKRNKPLAPPETKNT
;
A
#
# COMPACT_ATOMS: atom_id res chain seq x y z
N MET A 1 -11.49 22.07 -16.12
CA MET A 1 -11.70 22.62 -14.76
C MET A 1 -11.65 24.15 -14.85
N PRO A 2 -12.47 24.88 -14.09
CA PRO A 2 -12.76 26.29 -14.36
C PRO A 2 -11.60 27.26 -14.07
N ASP A 3 -10.68 26.93 -13.16
CA ASP A 3 -9.47 27.72 -12.84
C ASP A 3 -8.36 26.86 -12.19
N ASP A 4 -7.13 27.36 -12.20
CA ASP A 4 -5.94 26.63 -11.72
C ASP A 4 -5.96 26.35 -10.21
N ASP A 5 -6.47 27.29 -9.40
CA ASP A 5 -6.52 27.15 -7.95
C ASP A 5 -7.58 26.13 -7.51
N SER A 6 -8.77 26.15 -8.11
CA SER A 6 -9.78 25.09 -7.91
C SER A 6 -9.26 23.72 -8.38
N ARG A 7 -8.48 23.67 -9.47
CA ARG A 7 -7.84 22.43 -9.95
C ARG A 7 -6.84 21.90 -8.92
N ARG A 8 -5.98 22.75 -8.37
CA ARG A 8 -5.01 22.38 -7.32
C ARG A 8 -5.69 21.83 -6.07
N LEU A 9 -6.74 22.52 -5.59
CA LEU A 9 -7.53 22.06 -4.45
C LEU A 9 -8.19 20.71 -4.75
N PHE A 10 -8.76 20.54 -5.95
CA PHE A 10 -9.35 19.28 -6.38
C PHE A 10 -8.33 18.14 -6.42
N ILE A 11 -7.08 18.37 -6.85
CA ILE A 11 -6.03 17.35 -6.86
C ILE A 11 -5.72 16.88 -5.44
N ILE A 12 -5.58 17.79 -4.47
CA ILE A 12 -5.37 17.45 -3.05
C ILE A 12 -6.50 16.54 -2.55
N ILE A 13 -7.75 16.97 -2.74
CA ILE A 13 -8.94 16.22 -2.30
C ILE A 13 -9.04 14.89 -3.05
N GLY A 14 -8.72 14.87 -4.34
CA GLY A 14 -8.71 13.70 -5.19
C GLY A 14 -7.74 12.63 -4.71
N ILE A 15 -6.50 13.00 -4.40
CA ILE A 15 -5.51 12.07 -3.82
C ILE A 15 -6.05 11.44 -2.52
N ALA A 16 -6.65 12.26 -1.65
CA ALA A 16 -7.23 11.76 -0.41
C ALA A 16 -8.49 10.89 -0.61
N THR A 17 -9.22 11.14 -1.69
CA THR A 17 -10.35 10.31 -2.14
C THR A 17 -9.85 8.93 -2.60
N LEU A 18 -8.77 8.87 -3.39
CA LEU A 18 -8.17 7.60 -3.80
C LEU A 18 -7.58 6.81 -2.64
N ALA A 19 -7.19 7.49 -1.55
CA ALA A 19 -6.81 6.86 -0.28
C ALA A 19 -8.02 6.30 0.51
N ARG A 20 -9.26 6.52 0.04
CA ARG A 20 -10.53 6.10 0.67
C ARG A 20 -10.76 6.64 2.08
N VAL A 21 -10.18 7.78 2.40
CA VAL A 21 -10.32 8.42 3.71
C VAL A 21 -10.75 9.88 3.63
N GLY A 22 -10.61 10.52 2.47
CA GLY A 22 -10.80 11.96 2.35
C GLY A 22 -9.78 12.75 3.18
N ILE A 23 -9.88 14.07 3.13
CA ILE A 23 -9.00 14.99 3.86
C ILE A 23 -9.85 15.88 4.78
N SER A 24 -9.38 16.17 6.00
CA SER A 24 -10.09 17.14 6.85
C SER A 24 -10.05 18.53 6.23
N ILE A 25 -11.04 19.36 6.52
CA ILE A 25 -11.10 20.72 5.98
C ILE A 25 -9.87 21.52 6.38
N GLU A 26 -9.38 21.35 7.61
CA GLU A 26 -8.19 22.04 8.12
C GLU A 26 -6.93 21.62 7.37
N ALA A 27 -6.73 20.31 7.17
CA ALA A 27 -5.58 19.80 6.44
C ALA A 27 -5.65 20.18 4.96
N ALA A 28 -6.84 20.22 4.35
CA ALA A 28 -7.02 20.68 2.98
C ALA A 28 -6.71 22.17 2.84
N LYS A 29 -7.16 23.00 3.79
CA LYS A 29 -6.84 24.44 3.85
C LYS A 29 -5.34 24.67 3.99
N GLU A 30 -4.69 23.92 4.88
CA GLU A 30 -3.24 24.01 5.11
C GLU A 30 -2.44 23.53 3.89
N ALA A 31 -2.79 22.39 3.29
CA ALA A 31 -2.14 21.90 2.07
C ALA A 31 -2.34 22.89 0.91
N TYR A 32 -3.55 23.41 0.74
CA TYR A 32 -3.87 24.35 -0.31
C TYR A 32 -3.09 25.66 -0.18
N SER A 33 -2.89 26.17 1.04
CA SER A 33 -2.14 27.42 1.25
C SER A 33 -0.68 27.36 0.79
N TYR A 34 -0.08 26.16 0.70
CA TYR A 34 1.27 25.98 0.16
C TYR A 34 1.35 26.09 -1.36
N ILE A 35 0.24 25.97 -2.08
CA ILE A 35 0.22 25.90 -3.56
C ILE A 35 -0.76 26.88 -4.21
N SER A 36 -1.61 27.55 -3.42
CA SER A 36 -2.54 28.57 -3.89
C SER A 36 -1.81 29.80 -4.39
N GLU A 37 -2.28 30.41 -5.47
CA GLU A 37 -1.66 31.62 -6.02
C GLU A 37 -2.56 32.86 -5.87
N LYS A 38 -3.88 32.74 -6.05
CA LYS A 38 -4.77 33.89 -6.21
C LYS A 38 -5.99 33.84 -5.30
N ARG A 39 -6.64 32.68 -5.20
CA ARG A 39 -7.94 32.53 -4.54
C ARG A 39 -7.79 32.03 -3.11
N SER A 40 -8.66 32.53 -2.24
CA SER A 40 -8.85 31.92 -0.92
C SER A 40 -9.41 30.50 -1.06
N PHE A 41 -9.28 29.70 0.00
CA PHE A 41 -9.80 28.33 0.01
C PHE A 41 -11.29 28.27 -0.35
N ASP A 42 -12.12 29.13 0.25
CA ASP A 42 -13.57 29.11 0.02
C ASP A 42 -13.93 29.50 -1.42
N GLN A 43 -13.15 30.42 -2.02
CA GLN A 43 -13.30 30.80 -3.43
C GLN A 43 -12.86 29.70 -4.41
N ALA A 44 -11.85 28.90 -4.05
CA ALA A 44 -11.43 27.73 -4.83
C ALA A 44 -12.36 26.52 -4.62
N MET A 45 -13.08 26.48 -3.50
CA MET A 45 -14.04 25.43 -3.18
C MET A 45 -15.38 25.63 -3.89
N SER A 46 -15.83 26.88 -4.07
CA SER A 46 -17.14 27.17 -4.68
C SER A 46 -17.34 26.55 -6.08
N PRO A 47 -16.38 26.55 -7.02
CA PRO A 47 -16.53 25.90 -8.32
C PRO A 47 -16.50 24.37 -8.27
N LEU A 48 -16.09 23.80 -7.14
CA LEU A 48 -16.08 22.36 -6.88
C LEU A 48 -17.38 21.86 -6.26
N ASP A 49 -18.36 22.74 -6.02
CA ASP A 49 -19.67 22.34 -5.54
C ASP A 49 -20.33 21.35 -6.52
N GLY A 50 -20.98 20.34 -5.97
CA GLY A 50 -21.49 19.20 -6.74
C GLY A 50 -20.42 18.21 -7.22
N ILE A 51 -19.12 18.52 -7.17
CA ILE A 51 -18.03 17.58 -7.50
C ILE A 51 -17.36 17.03 -6.24
N VAL A 52 -17.16 17.90 -5.26
CA VAL A 52 -16.65 17.59 -3.93
C VAL A 52 -17.83 17.61 -2.95
N SER A 53 -17.80 16.70 -1.99
CA SER A 53 -18.76 16.63 -0.90
C SER A 53 -18.05 16.37 0.42
N GLU A 54 -18.68 16.80 1.51
CA GLU A 54 -18.26 16.47 2.85
C GLU A 54 -18.89 15.14 3.28
N THR A 55 -18.10 14.27 3.87
CA THR A 55 -18.57 13.03 4.51
C THR A 55 -19.20 13.33 5.86
N GLU A 56 -19.94 12.38 6.42
CA GLU A 56 -20.51 12.49 7.79
C GLU A 56 -19.45 12.76 8.86
N ALA A 57 -18.20 12.38 8.60
CA ALA A 57 -17.05 12.61 9.49
C ALA A 57 -16.35 13.96 9.29
N GLY A 58 -16.93 14.88 8.50
CA GLY A 58 -16.39 16.21 8.25
C GLY A 58 -15.19 16.24 7.30
N ARG A 59 -15.03 15.21 6.46
CA ARG A 59 -13.88 15.08 5.54
C ARG A 59 -14.31 15.30 4.11
N LEU A 60 -13.51 16.04 3.35
CA LEU A 60 -13.71 16.32 1.94
C LEU A 60 -13.34 15.12 1.09
N VAL A 61 -14.26 14.74 0.20
CA VAL A 61 -14.08 13.68 -0.80
C VAL A 61 -14.64 14.13 -2.14
N ALA A 62 -14.00 13.73 -3.23
CA ALA A 62 -14.59 13.84 -4.55
C ALA A 62 -15.62 12.72 -4.73
N ARG A 63 -16.70 12.99 -5.46
CA ARG A 63 -17.82 12.04 -5.57
C ARG A 63 -17.45 10.72 -6.24
N HIS A 64 -16.48 10.69 -7.16
CA HIS A 64 -16.22 9.53 -8.03
C HIS A 64 -14.72 9.21 -8.14
N ASP A 65 -14.26 8.15 -7.47
CA ASP A 65 -12.86 7.68 -7.50
C ASP A 65 -12.33 7.44 -8.92
N LEU A 66 -13.15 6.84 -9.80
CA LEU A 66 -12.75 6.55 -11.18
C LEU A 66 -12.47 7.82 -11.98
N TYR A 67 -13.27 8.86 -11.75
CA TYR A 67 -13.09 10.15 -12.41
C TYR A 67 -11.85 10.87 -11.90
N VAL A 68 -11.64 10.87 -10.58
CA VAL A 68 -10.41 11.39 -9.96
C VAL A 68 -9.18 10.70 -10.55
N ARG A 69 -9.21 9.37 -10.66
CA ARG A 69 -8.09 8.61 -11.19
C ARG A 69 -7.80 8.98 -12.65
N HIS A 70 -8.83 9.09 -13.49
CA HIS A 70 -8.65 9.53 -14.87
C HIS A 70 -8.05 10.95 -14.95
N ILE A 71 -8.49 11.88 -14.10
CA ILE A 71 -7.93 13.23 -14.05
C ILE A 71 -6.44 13.19 -13.70
N LEU A 72 -6.06 12.48 -12.63
CA LEU A 72 -4.66 12.41 -12.20
C LEU A 72 -3.78 11.66 -13.20
N ASP A 73 -4.27 10.58 -13.80
CA ASP A 73 -3.47 9.74 -14.69
C ASP A 73 -3.35 10.35 -16.11
N SER A 74 -4.31 11.16 -16.57
CA SER A 74 -4.40 11.57 -17.98
C SER A 74 -4.60 13.06 -18.25
N VAL A 75 -5.07 13.86 -17.29
CA VAL A 75 -5.45 15.26 -17.53
C VAL A 75 -4.51 16.24 -16.83
N THR A 76 -4.11 15.92 -15.60
CA THR A 76 -3.28 16.79 -14.77
C THR A 76 -1.79 16.63 -15.10
N ASN A 77 -1.05 17.74 -15.23
CA ASN A 77 0.41 17.67 -15.38
C ASN A 77 1.06 17.06 -14.13
N PHE A 78 2.03 16.16 -14.33
CA PHE A 78 2.83 15.55 -13.27
C PHE A 78 3.35 16.56 -12.23
N ASP A 79 3.80 17.74 -12.65
CA ASP A 79 4.31 18.77 -11.73
C ASP A 79 3.26 19.23 -10.71
N GLU A 80 1.99 19.33 -11.11
CA GLU A 80 0.91 19.71 -10.20
C GLU A 80 0.57 18.59 -9.21
N ILE A 81 0.68 17.34 -9.66
CA ILE A 81 0.48 16.17 -8.80
C ILE A 81 1.58 16.11 -7.75
N VAL A 82 2.85 16.28 -8.14
CA VAL A 82 3.98 16.32 -7.20
C VAL A 82 3.79 17.47 -6.21
N LYS A 83 3.45 18.68 -6.69
CA LYS A 83 3.15 19.82 -5.80
C LYS A 83 2.04 19.50 -4.80
N ALA A 84 0.95 18.88 -5.23
CA ALA A 84 -0.16 18.52 -4.34
C ALA A 84 0.22 17.43 -3.33
N ILE A 85 0.98 16.42 -3.75
CA ILE A 85 1.54 15.38 -2.87
C ILE A 85 2.45 16.05 -1.82
N THR A 86 3.41 16.85 -2.24
CA THR A 86 4.35 17.56 -1.36
C THR A 86 3.61 18.50 -0.42
N ALA A 87 2.61 19.25 -0.91
CA ALA A 87 1.79 20.11 -0.06
C ALA A 87 1.01 19.33 1.00
N THR A 88 0.48 18.17 0.63
CA THR A 88 -0.20 17.26 1.57
C THR A 88 0.78 16.69 2.60
N LEU A 89 2.00 16.32 2.19
CA LEU A 89 3.02 15.83 3.12
C LEU A 89 3.49 16.92 4.10
N LYS A 90 3.57 18.18 3.65
CA LYS A 90 3.94 19.32 4.52
C LYS A 90 3.02 19.49 5.72
N THR A 91 1.72 19.15 5.61
CA THR A 91 0.78 19.25 6.74
C THR A 91 1.13 18.29 7.89
N TYR A 92 1.97 17.28 7.64
CA TYR A 92 2.38 16.32 8.66
C TYR A 92 3.63 16.72 9.44
N ARG A 93 4.33 17.79 9.04
CA ARG A 93 5.57 18.25 9.69
C ARG A 93 5.39 18.72 11.13
N LYS A 94 4.17 19.08 11.51
CA LYS A 94 3.83 19.55 12.86
C LYS A 94 3.62 18.43 13.88
N PHE A 95 3.57 17.17 13.44
CA PHE A 95 3.32 16.03 14.33
C PHE A 95 4.63 15.36 14.73
N ASP A 96 4.62 14.72 15.90
CA ASP A 96 5.76 13.94 16.38
C ASP A 96 6.02 12.72 15.48
N ILE A 97 7.29 12.35 15.36
CA ILE A 97 7.74 11.20 14.57
C ILE A 97 7.87 9.97 15.48
N PRO A 98 7.39 8.78 15.08
CA PRO A 98 6.82 8.44 13.77
C PRO A 98 5.37 8.90 13.62
N VAL A 99 5.02 9.40 12.44
CA VAL A 99 3.72 10.06 12.16
C VAL A 99 2.55 9.15 12.52
N ILE A 100 2.69 7.84 12.30
CA ILE A 100 1.69 6.82 12.65
C ILE A 100 1.21 6.86 14.10
N LYS A 101 2.07 7.28 15.05
CA LYS A 101 1.74 7.29 16.48
C LYS A 101 1.10 8.60 16.93
N SER A 102 1.24 9.67 16.15
CA SER A 102 0.89 11.03 16.54
C SER A 102 -0.38 11.56 15.87
N VAL A 103 -0.90 10.88 14.85
CA VAL A 103 -2.11 11.30 14.11
C VAL A 103 -3.26 10.31 14.21
N ALA A 104 -4.47 10.77 13.92
CA ALA A 104 -5.65 9.91 13.83
C ALA A 104 -5.51 8.86 12.72
N ARG A 105 -6.22 7.74 12.86
CA ARG A 105 -6.15 6.60 11.92
C ARG A 105 -6.38 7.00 10.46
N THR A 106 -7.32 7.91 10.20
CA THR A 106 -7.64 8.41 8.85
C THR A 106 -6.48 9.21 8.26
N ASP A 107 -5.85 10.08 9.05
CA ASP A 107 -4.76 10.93 8.58
C ASP A 107 -3.47 10.12 8.41
N TYR A 108 -3.22 9.13 9.26
CA TYR A 108 -2.15 8.16 9.04
C TYR A 108 -2.38 7.34 7.77
N THR A 109 -3.62 6.94 7.48
CA THR A 109 -3.94 6.20 6.25
C THR A 109 -3.69 7.06 5.01
N LEU A 110 -4.03 8.35 5.07
CA LEU A 110 -3.69 9.31 4.02
C LEU A 110 -2.18 9.43 3.87
N PHE A 111 -1.43 9.69 4.94
CA PHE A 111 0.03 9.77 4.94
C PHE A 111 0.68 8.55 4.28
N LYS A 112 0.25 7.34 4.67
CA LYS A 112 0.70 6.09 4.05
C LYS A 112 0.41 6.00 2.58
N TYR A 113 -0.75 6.49 2.15
CA TYR A 113 -1.14 6.46 0.76
C TYR A 113 -0.24 7.39 -0.07
N VAL A 114 -0.05 8.63 0.38
CA VAL A 114 0.74 9.62 -0.38
C VAL A 114 2.22 9.25 -0.43
N THR A 115 2.75 8.64 0.62
CA THR A 115 4.13 8.13 0.64
C THR A 115 4.28 6.78 -0.06
N ASN A 116 3.21 6.07 -0.41
CA ASN A 116 3.28 4.72 -0.96
C ASN A 116 4.04 4.68 -2.30
N HIS A 117 5.14 3.93 -2.35
CA HIS A 117 5.98 3.84 -3.56
C HIS A 117 5.21 3.33 -4.78
N SER A 118 4.26 2.40 -4.60
CA SER A 118 3.46 1.85 -5.69
C SER A 118 2.46 2.87 -6.24
N PHE A 119 1.94 3.77 -5.40
CA PHE A 119 1.15 4.90 -5.85
C PHE A 119 2.00 5.87 -6.68
N VAL A 120 3.13 6.33 -6.10
CA VAL A 120 4.01 7.31 -6.74
C VAL A 120 4.59 6.79 -8.05
N ILE A 121 5.07 5.54 -8.10
CA ILE A 121 5.66 4.95 -9.31
C ILE A 121 4.62 4.78 -10.43
N ASN A 122 3.35 4.49 -10.08
CA ASN A 122 2.30 4.29 -11.08
C ASN A 122 1.91 5.62 -11.73
N ILE A 123 1.78 6.68 -10.94
CA ILE A 123 1.57 8.04 -11.47
C ILE A 123 2.78 8.48 -12.28
N ALA A 124 4.00 8.31 -11.77
CA ALA A 124 5.20 8.68 -12.50
C ALA A 124 5.31 7.91 -13.83
N LYS A 125 4.85 6.65 -13.90
CA LYS A 125 4.78 5.86 -15.13
C LYS A 125 3.74 6.38 -16.11
N SER A 126 2.53 6.71 -15.67
CA SER A 126 1.47 7.22 -16.56
C SER A 126 1.87 8.52 -17.24
N HIS A 127 2.73 9.30 -16.60
CA HIS A 127 3.27 10.56 -17.11
C HIS A 127 4.64 10.45 -17.79
N GLY A 128 5.24 9.26 -17.87
CA GLY A 128 6.59 9.09 -18.43
C GLY A 128 7.72 9.69 -17.60
N GLN A 129 7.47 10.05 -16.34
CA GLN A 129 8.36 10.77 -15.42
C GLN A 129 8.92 9.88 -14.30
N ILE A 130 9.16 8.59 -14.58
CA ILE A 130 9.57 7.57 -13.58
C ILE A 130 10.74 8.02 -12.69
N LYS A 131 11.73 8.73 -13.23
CA LYS A 131 12.88 9.18 -12.41
C LYS A 131 12.52 10.33 -11.47
N ARG A 132 11.58 11.19 -11.86
CA ARG A 132 11.18 12.40 -11.14
C ARG A 132 10.27 12.14 -9.96
N GLY A 133 9.55 11.02 -9.91
CA GLY A 133 8.76 10.70 -8.70
C GLY A 133 9.59 10.52 -7.43
N ALA A 134 10.93 10.44 -7.51
CA ALA A 134 11.80 10.52 -6.34
C ALA A 134 11.75 11.91 -5.65
N GLU A 135 11.39 12.98 -6.38
CA GLU A 135 11.23 14.35 -5.87
C GLU A 135 10.24 14.40 -4.70
N VAL A 136 9.20 13.55 -4.72
CA VAL A 136 8.21 13.41 -3.62
C VAL A 136 8.87 13.09 -2.28
N TYR A 137 9.99 12.36 -2.29
CA TYR A 137 10.66 11.92 -1.07
C TYR A 137 11.82 12.83 -0.69
N GLN A 138 12.58 13.32 -1.67
CA GLN A 138 13.81 14.09 -1.45
C GLN A 138 13.60 15.31 -0.56
N ASP A 139 12.47 16.01 -0.73
CA ASP A 139 12.14 17.22 0.03
C ASP A 139 11.92 16.96 1.53
N PHE A 140 11.66 15.71 1.93
CA PHE A 140 11.26 15.35 3.30
C PHE A 140 12.27 14.46 4.04
N GLU A 141 13.49 14.30 3.50
CA GLU A 141 14.52 13.47 4.12
C GLU A 141 14.85 13.91 5.56
N VAL A 142 14.82 15.22 5.82
CA VAL A 142 15.06 15.79 7.17
C VAL A 142 13.81 15.73 8.03
N ASP A 143 12.67 16.14 7.47
CA ASP A 143 11.39 16.21 8.20
C ASP A 143 10.92 14.84 8.69
N PHE A 144 11.20 13.76 7.96
CA PHE A 144 10.80 12.40 8.31
C PHE A 144 12.00 11.48 8.60
N GLN A 145 13.13 12.06 9.03
CA GLN A 145 14.38 11.31 9.22
C GLN A 145 14.27 10.14 10.22
N LEU A 146 13.38 10.24 11.21
CA LEU A 146 13.12 9.17 12.20
C LEU A 146 11.88 8.32 11.86
N ASP A 147 11.29 8.48 10.67
CA ASP A 147 10.12 7.71 10.25
C ASP A 147 10.52 6.49 9.40
N GLY A 148 10.50 5.32 10.03
CA GLY A 148 10.85 4.07 9.36
C GLY A 148 9.94 3.73 8.18
N HIS A 149 8.66 4.13 8.18
CA HIS A 149 7.74 3.86 7.09
C HIS A 149 8.08 4.70 5.86
N PHE A 150 8.35 6.00 6.05
CA PHE A 150 8.79 6.91 5.00
C PHE A 150 10.02 6.34 4.27
N TRP A 151 11.07 6.00 5.01
CA TRP A 151 12.31 5.45 4.43
C TRP A 151 12.10 4.11 3.71
N LEU A 152 11.21 3.25 4.24
CA LEU A 152 10.85 2.00 3.56
C LEU A 152 10.24 2.29 2.18
N GLN A 153 9.27 3.19 2.10
CA GLN A 153 8.65 3.51 0.81
C GLN A 153 9.65 4.16 -0.15
N TYR A 154 10.48 5.07 0.33
CA TYR A 154 11.49 5.70 -0.50
C TYR A 154 12.52 4.68 -1.03
N GLY A 155 12.97 3.74 -0.19
CA GLY A 155 13.86 2.65 -0.61
C GLY A 155 13.22 1.74 -1.67
N LEU A 156 11.96 1.36 -1.49
CA LEU A 156 11.21 0.58 -2.49
C LEU A 156 11.05 1.34 -3.81
N TYR A 157 10.79 2.65 -3.76
CA TYR A 157 10.73 3.50 -4.96
C TYR A 157 12.06 3.49 -5.73
N MET A 158 13.18 3.70 -5.03
CA MET A 158 14.52 3.67 -5.63
C MET A 158 14.83 2.30 -6.27
N ALA A 159 14.38 1.22 -5.64
CA ALA A 159 14.54 -0.15 -6.15
C ALA A 159 13.73 -0.39 -7.45
N ASP A 160 12.52 0.17 -7.54
CA ASP A 160 11.62 0.08 -8.70
C ASP A 160 12.19 0.84 -9.92
N ILE A 161 12.95 1.91 -9.70
CA ILE A 161 13.65 2.66 -10.77
C ILE A 161 15.09 2.18 -11.01
N ASN A 162 15.43 1.00 -10.48
CA ASN A 162 16.74 0.35 -10.59
C ASN A 162 17.94 1.14 -10.04
N LYS A 163 17.70 2.07 -9.10
CA LYS A 163 18.76 2.76 -8.33
C LYS A 163 19.08 1.97 -7.05
N LEU A 164 19.63 0.76 -7.22
CA LEU A 164 19.79 -0.20 -6.12
C LEU A 164 20.69 0.30 -4.99
N GLY A 165 21.77 1.02 -5.31
CA GLY A 165 22.67 1.59 -4.30
C GLY A 165 21.95 2.58 -3.39
N SER A 166 21.18 3.51 -3.97
CA SER A 166 20.34 4.43 -3.19
C SER A 166 19.27 3.71 -2.39
N ALA A 167 18.67 2.66 -2.96
CA ALA A 167 17.67 1.87 -2.27
C ALA A 167 18.22 1.20 -1.00
N ILE A 168 19.44 0.64 -1.04
CA ILE A 168 20.12 0.09 0.14
C ILE A 168 20.28 1.16 1.23
N ILE A 169 20.72 2.37 0.87
CA ILE A 169 20.91 3.47 1.82
C ILE A 169 19.59 3.80 2.52
N MET A 170 18.50 3.97 1.76
CA MET A 170 17.20 4.32 2.34
C MET A 170 16.60 3.20 3.19
N LEU A 171 16.76 1.93 2.80
CA LEU A 171 16.30 0.80 3.60
C LEU A 171 17.11 0.65 4.89
N LYS A 172 18.42 0.95 4.88
CA LYS A 172 19.21 1.00 6.11
C LYS A 172 18.71 2.10 7.05
N LYS A 173 18.45 3.30 6.54
CA LYS A 173 17.80 4.37 7.33
C LYS A 173 16.45 3.94 7.91
N SER A 174 15.65 3.17 7.16
CA SER A 174 14.38 2.61 7.66
C SER A 174 14.58 1.67 8.85
N ILE A 175 15.61 0.80 8.79
CA ILE A 175 15.95 -0.14 9.86
C ILE A 175 16.57 0.58 11.06
N GLU A 176 17.38 1.61 10.82
CA GLU A 176 17.93 2.46 11.89
C GLU A 176 16.83 3.21 12.65
N ALA A 177 15.84 3.75 11.93
CA ALA A 177 14.68 4.41 12.53
C ALA A 177 13.77 3.41 13.29
N TYR A 178 13.66 2.17 12.81
CA TYR A 178 12.92 1.11 13.49
C TYR A 178 13.50 -0.28 13.20
N SER A 179 14.30 -0.80 14.14
CA SER A 179 15.06 -2.04 13.97
C SER A 179 14.22 -3.30 13.83
N ALA A 180 12.98 -3.28 14.30
CA ALA A 180 12.02 -4.37 14.16
C ALA A 180 11.17 -4.28 12.87
N ASN A 181 11.53 -3.42 11.91
CA ASN A 181 10.83 -3.32 10.63
C ASN A 181 11.13 -4.52 9.72
N GLU A 182 10.36 -5.61 9.88
CA GLU A 182 10.53 -6.84 9.10
C GLU A 182 10.39 -6.61 7.58
N PHE A 183 9.53 -5.67 7.16
CA PHE A 183 9.38 -5.33 5.74
C PHE A 183 10.64 -4.67 5.16
N ALA A 184 11.30 -3.80 5.93
CA ALA A 184 12.55 -3.16 5.50
C ALA A 184 13.71 -4.15 5.46
N ILE A 185 13.81 -5.04 6.45
CA ILE A 185 14.83 -6.10 6.47
C ILE A 185 14.66 -7.03 5.27
N HIS A 186 13.41 -7.44 4.97
CA HIS A 186 13.12 -8.27 3.82
C HIS A 186 13.50 -7.56 2.52
N ALA A 187 13.05 -6.31 2.34
CA ALA A 187 13.33 -5.54 1.15
C ALA A 187 14.83 -5.31 0.95
N LEU A 188 15.58 -5.08 2.04
CA LEU A 188 17.03 -4.91 1.98
C LEU A 188 17.70 -6.19 1.46
N ALA A 189 17.32 -7.34 2.00
CA ALA A 189 17.88 -8.62 1.56
C ALA A 189 17.55 -8.95 0.09
N ASP A 190 16.34 -8.67 -0.40
CA ASP A 190 16.01 -8.80 -1.84
C ASP A 190 16.93 -7.92 -2.70
N ILE A 191 17.16 -6.67 -2.27
CA ILE A 191 18.04 -5.75 -3.01
C ILE A 191 19.51 -6.16 -2.93
N GLU A 192 20.00 -6.64 -1.79
CA GLU A 192 21.36 -7.16 -1.66
C GLU A 192 21.60 -8.34 -2.62
N LEU A 193 20.62 -9.26 -2.75
CA LEU A 193 20.68 -10.36 -3.73
C LEU A 193 20.68 -9.85 -5.17
N ARG A 194 19.86 -8.83 -5.49
CA ARG A 194 19.86 -8.19 -6.82
C ARG A 194 21.19 -7.54 -7.13
N VAL A 195 21.74 -6.75 -6.20
CA VAL A 195 23.05 -6.10 -6.35
C VAL A 195 24.13 -7.15 -6.53
N ALA A 196 24.15 -8.20 -5.70
CA ALA A 196 25.12 -9.27 -5.84
C ALA A 196 25.03 -9.95 -7.21
N LYS A 197 23.83 -10.20 -7.72
CA LYS A 197 23.60 -10.78 -9.05
C LYS A 197 24.07 -9.88 -10.19
N ASP A 198 23.90 -8.56 -10.06
CA ASP A 198 24.28 -7.60 -11.10
C ASP A 198 25.80 -7.33 -11.15
N ARG A 199 26.56 -7.80 -10.15
CA ARG A 199 28.03 -7.74 -10.18
C ARG A 199 28.60 -8.67 -11.25
N ILE A 200 29.75 -8.26 -11.80
CA ILE A 200 30.48 -9.05 -12.80
C ILE A 200 31.21 -10.23 -12.16
N ASN A 201 31.85 -9.99 -11.01
CA ASN A 201 32.73 -10.96 -10.35
C ASN A 201 32.12 -11.50 -9.05
N TYR A 202 32.40 -12.77 -8.76
CA TYR A 202 32.11 -13.40 -7.48
C TYR A 202 33.19 -13.07 -6.43
N ASP A 203 33.29 -11.78 -6.09
CA ASP A 203 34.29 -11.25 -5.16
C ASP A 203 33.84 -11.31 -3.68
N ALA A 204 34.68 -10.80 -2.78
CA ALA A 204 34.35 -10.72 -1.35
C ALA A 204 33.07 -9.92 -1.08
N THR A 205 32.81 -8.87 -1.86
CA THR A 205 31.61 -8.04 -1.73
C THR A 205 30.36 -8.80 -2.17
N ALA A 206 30.39 -9.49 -3.32
CA ALA A 206 29.29 -10.34 -3.79
C ALA A 206 28.95 -11.42 -2.76
N ARG A 207 29.96 -12.09 -2.20
CA ARG A 207 29.80 -13.10 -1.15
C ARG A 207 29.20 -12.52 0.12
N SER A 208 29.65 -11.35 0.56
CA SER A 208 29.11 -10.68 1.75
C SER A 208 27.65 -10.28 1.57
N LEU A 209 27.28 -9.70 0.41
CA LEU A 209 25.91 -9.33 0.10
C LEU A 209 24.98 -10.56 0.10
N ILE A 210 25.39 -11.65 -0.56
CA ILE A 210 24.62 -12.89 -0.58
C ILE A 210 24.48 -13.45 0.85
N SER A 211 25.57 -13.53 1.60
CA SER A 211 25.58 -14.08 2.96
C SER A 211 24.67 -13.29 3.90
N ASN A 212 24.75 -11.95 3.89
CA ASN A 212 23.91 -11.08 4.70
C ASN A 212 22.42 -11.23 4.36
N ALA A 213 22.10 -11.25 3.06
CA ALA A 213 20.73 -11.42 2.61
C ALA A 213 20.17 -12.79 2.98
N VAL A 214 20.94 -13.86 2.77
CA VAL A 214 20.54 -15.23 3.12
C VAL A 214 20.32 -15.35 4.62
N LYS A 215 21.22 -14.81 5.44
CA LYS A 215 21.07 -14.80 6.90
C LYS A 215 19.78 -14.11 7.33
N SER A 216 19.53 -12.92 6.80
CA SER A 216 18.34 -12.12 7.13
C SER A 216 17.05 -12.83 6.74
N LEU A 217 16.95 -13.30 5.50
CA LEU A 217 15.73 -13.96 5.01
C LEU A 217 15.51 -15.33 5.66
N THR A 218 16.57 -16.08 5.99
CA THR A 218 16.44 -17.36 6.72
C THR A 218 15.94 -17.11 8.14
N ALA A 219 16.43 -16.07 8.80
CA ALA A 219 15.94 -15.67 10.12
C ALA A 219 14.47 -15.23 10.08
N GLN A 220 14.03 -14.58 9.00
CA GLN A 220 12.62 -14.23 8.79
C GLN A 220 11.76 -15.47 8.50
N ASP A 221 12.20 -16.36 7.61
CA ASP A 221 11.50 -17.61 7.30
C ASP A 221 11.31 -18.51 8.53
N ALA A 222 12.29 -18.52 9.44
CA ALA A 222 12.20 -19.25 10.71
C ALA A 222 11.19 -18.64 11.69
N LYS A 223 10.97 -17.32 11.62
CA LYS A 223 10.00 -16.59 12.47
C LYS A 223 8.60 -16.57 11.88
N SER A 224 8.46 -16.65 10.56
CA SER A 224 7.19 -16.70 9.87
C SER A 224 6.33 -17.81 10.47
N GLN A 225 5.19 -17.44 11.06
CA GLN A 225 4.14 -18.41 11.33
C GLN A 225 3.78 -19.06 10.00
N ILE A 226 3.84 -20.38 9.96
CA ILE A 226 3.84 -21.20 8.75
C ILE A 226 2.66 -20.90 7.82
N THR A 227 1.59 -20.32 8.35
CA THR A 227 0.31 -20.04 7.68
C THR A 227 0.19 -18.69 6.97
N THR A 228 1.09 -17.72 7.21
CA THR A 228 0.76 -16.30 6.89
C THR A 228 1.76 -15.57 5.99
N ASP A 229 3.06 -15.88 6.03
CA ASP A 229 4.04 -15.19 5.20
C ASP A 229 5.17 -16.09 4.69
N GLN A 230 4.98 -16.62 3.48
CA GLN A 230 5.96 -17.44 2.75
C GLN A 230 6.90 -16.60 1.88
N TYR A 231 6.77 -15.28 1.92
CA TYR A 231 7.54 -14.40 1.06
C TYR A 231 9.06 -14.53 1.28
N PRO A 232 9.59 -14.72 2.53
CA PRO A 232 11.03 -14.91 2.76
C PRO A 232 11.65 -16.08 2.01
N ILE A 233 11.07 -17.28 2.08
CA ILE A 233 11.60 -18.46 1.37
C ILE A 233 11.51 -18.32 -0.15
N VAL A 234 10.44 -17.72 -0.66
CA VAL A 234 10.29 -17.46 -2.10
C VAL A 234 11.35 -16.47 -2.58
N THR A 235 11.60 -15.39 -1.83
CA THR A 235 12.66 -14.43 -2.13
C THR A 235 14.04 -15.08 -2.06
N LEU A 236 14.32 -15.91 -1.05
CA LEU A 236 15.55 -16.70 -0.95
C LEU A 236 15.79 -17.54 -2.19
N ILE A 237 14.84 -18.41 -2.54
CA ILE A 237 14.95 -19.30 -3.70
C ILE A 237 15.22 -18.51 -4.97
N ASN A 238 14.44 -17.46 -5.20
CA ASN A 238 14.52 -16.71 -6.43
C ASN A 238 15.79 -15.86 -6.50
N GLY A 239 16.20 -15.20 -5.41
CA GLY A 239 17.36 -14.31 -5.40
C GLY A 239 18.68 -15.05 -5.23
N HIS A 240 18.78 -15.94 -4.24
CA HIS A 240 20.01 -16.64 -3.89
C HIS A 240 20.46 -17.57 -5.01
N LEU A 241 19.56 -18.43 -5.52
CA LEU A 241 19.91 -19.34 -6.61
C LEU A 241 20.28 -18.58 -7.87
N SER A 242 19.52 -17.52 -8.23
CA SER A 242 19.86 -16.70 -9.40
C SER A 242 21.23 -16.04 -9.26
N ALA A 243 21.59 -15.52 -8.08
CA ALA A 243 22.89 -14.93 -7.83
C ALA A 243 24.03 -15.96 -7.97
N LEU A 244 23.91 -17.13 -7.34
CA LEU A 244 24.93 -18.17 -7.44
C LEU A 244 25.11 -18.70 -8.87
N ILE A 245 24.00 -18.95 -9.57
CA ILE A 245 24.02 -19.45 -10.95
C ILE A 245 24.66 -18.41 -11.89
N LYS A 246 24.33 -17.12 -11.71
CA LYS A 246 24.92 -16.02 -12.50
C LYS A 246 26.44 -15.97 -12.36
N HIS A 247 26.95 -16.29 -11.16
CA HIS A 247 28.38 -16.31 -10.82
C HIS A 247 29.07 -17.66 -11.10
N GLY A 248 28.40 -18.59 -11.78
CA GLY A 248 28.97 -19.90 -12.11
C GLY A 248 29.11 -20.86 -10.92
N GLN A 249 28.58 -20.50 -9.74
CA GLN A 249 28.67 -21.28 -8.50
C GLN A 249 27.62 -22.41 -8.47
N ARG A 250 27.66 -23.30 -9.46
CA ARG A 250 26.61 -24.31 -9.69
C ARG A 250 26.48 -25.32 -8.56
N GLU A 251 27.59 -25.78 -7.98
CA GLU A 251 27.54 -26.76 -6.88
C GLU A 251 26.87 -26.16 -5.63
N LEU A 252 27.31 -24.96 -5.22
CA LEU A 252 26.67 -24.22 -4.12
C LEU A 252 25.18 -23.95 -4.38
N ALA A 253 24.81 -23.67 -5.64
CA ALA A 253 23.43 -23.48 -6.03
C ALA A 253 22.62 -24.78 -5.90
N ARG A 254 23.17 -25.94 -6.29
CA ARG A 254 22.49 -27.24 -6.13
C ARG A 254 22.29 -27.60 -4.67
N GLU A 255 23.32 -27.43 -3.84
CA GLU A 255 23.22 -27.66 -2.40
C GLU A 255 22.15 -26.78 -1.75
N ALA A 256 22.12 -25.49 -2.11
CA ALA A 256 21.09 -24.57 -1.63
C ALA A 256 19.69 -24.96 -2.13
N ALA A 257 19.56 -25.37 -3.39
CA ALA A 257 18.30 -25.79 -4.00
C ALA A 257 17.71 -27.02 -3.28
N VAL A 258 18.52 -28.01 -2.92
CA VAL A 258 18.08 -29.17 -2.12
C VAL A 258 17.53 -28.73 -0.76
N ARG A 259 18.29 -27.90 -0.02
CA ARG A 259 17.83 -27.38 1.28
C ARG A 259 16.50 -26.62 1.18
N TYR A 260 16.34 -25.81 0.14
CA TYR A 260 15.09 -25.07 -0.07
C TYR A 260 13.94 -25.97 -0.49
N PHE A 261 14.20 -27.02 -1.25
CA PHE A 261 13.16 -28.00 -1.61
C PHE A 261 12.58 -28.68 -0.37
N ASP A 262 13.43 -29.14 0.54
CA ASP A 262 13.01 -29.78 1.79
C ASP A 262 12.18 -28.82 2.65
N ARG A 263 12.61 -27.56 2.74
CA ARG A 263 11.86 -26.51 3.45
C ARG A 263 10.49 -26.25 2.82
N ILE A 264 10.40 -26.18 1.50
CA ILE A 264 9.12 -26.00 0.79
C ILE A 264 8.18 -27.18 1.06
N GLN A 265 8.68 -28.42 1.03
CA GLN A 265 7.86 -29.60 1.31
C GLN A 265 7.24 -29.58 2.70
N GLN A 266 7.92 -29.01 3.69
CA GLN A 266 7.35 -28.81 5.03
C GLN A 266 6.23 -27.77 5.00
N LEU A 267 6.44 -26.64 4.33
CA LEU A 267 5.47 -25.55 4.25
C LEU A 267 4.20 -25.90 3.46
N GLU A 268 4.31 -26.69 2.38
CA GLU A 268 3.16 -27.10 1.56
C GLU A 268 2.18 -28.00 2.31
N LYS A 269 2.60 -28.69 3.37
CA LYS A 269 1.70 -29.48 4.22
C LYS A 269 0.70 -28.60 4.96
N GLU A 270 1.07 -27.34 5.20
CA GLU A 270 0.36 -26.43 6.09
C GLU A 270 -0.26 -25.26 5.32
N THR A 271 0.13 -25.01 4.07
CA THR A 271 -0.36 -23.86 3.30
C THR A 271 -0.36 -24.12 1.79
N ASP A 272 -1.49 -23.80 1.15
CA ASP A 272 -1.63 -23.84 -0.30
C ASP A 272 -1.38 -22.43 -0.89
N SER A 273 -0.21 -22.24 -1.50
CA SER A 273 0.22 -20.95 -2.03
C SER A 273 0.75 -21.08 -3.47
N PRO A 274 0.15 -20.35 -4.43
CA PRO A 274 0.61 -20.36 -5.82
C PRO A 274 2.06 -19.88 -5.99
N ALA A 275 2.54 -19.01 -5.10
CA ALA A 275 3.92 -18.51 -5.16
C ALA A 275 4.92 -19.61 -4.77
N LEU A 276 4.58 -20.39 -3.75
CA LEU A 276 5.40 -21.50 -3.25
C LEU A 276 5.46 -22.65 -4.26
N GLN A 277 4.31 -23.02 -4.84
CA GLN A 277 4.25 -24.05 -5.89
C GLN A 277 5.10 -23.67 -7.11
N LYS A 278 5.05 -22.40 -7.52
CA LYS A 278 5.91 -21.88 -8.61
C LYS A 278 7.38 -21.94 -8.24
N ALA A 279 7.74 -21.56 -7.01
CA ALA A 279 9.12 -21.65 -6.54
C ALA A 279 9.62 -23.11 -6.52
N LYS A 280 8.79 -24.04 -6.01
CA LYS A 280 9.06 -25.49 -6.02
C LYS A 280 9.31 -26.02 -7.43
N ALA A 281 8.43 -25.70 -8.38
CA ALA A 281 8.57 -26.15 -9.76
C ALA A 281 9.90 -25.69 -10.38
N ARG A 282 10.36 -24.47 -10.07
CA ARG A 282 11.67 -23.96 -10.51
C ARG A 282 12.83 -24.70 -9.86
N VAL A 283 12.75 -24.95 -8.56
CA VAL A 283 13.77 -25.70 -7.82
C VAL A 283 13.90 -27.12 -8.40
N ILE A 284 12.78 -27.84 -8.58
CA ILE A 284 12.77 -29.19 -9.19
C ILE A 284 13.40 -29.17 -10.57
N ARG A 285 13.01 -28.19 -11.41
CA ARG A 285 13.56 -28.09 -12.77
C ARG A 285 15.08 -27.88 -12.76
N PHE A 286 15.57 -27.03 -11.85
CA PHE A 286 17.00 -26.79 -11.73
C PHE A 286 17.77 -27.99 -11.18
N THR A 287 17.25 -28.68 -10.18
CA THR A 287 17.92 -29.86 -9.63
C THR A 287 17.92 -31.03 -10.61
N THR A 288 16.84 -31.19 -11.39
CA THR A 288 16.69 -32.32 -12.34
C THR A 288 17.41 -32.07 -13.66
N PHE A 289 17.27 -30.88 -14.25
CA PHE A 289 17.75 -30.58 -15.60
C PHE A 289 18.91 -29.58 -15.63
N GLY A 290 19.28 -28.98 -14.50
CA GLY A 290 20.30 -27.91 -14.46
C GLY A 290 19.82 -26.57 -15.04
N GLU A 291 18.55 -26.46 -15.42
CA GLU A 291 17.99 -25.27 -16.07
C GLU A 291 17.35 -24.31 -15.07
N TRP A 292 17.74 -23.03 -15.12
CA TRP A 292 17.14 -21.97 -14.31
C TRP A 292 16.56 -20.87 -15.20
N PHE A 293 15.23 -20.87 -15.35
CA PHE A 293 14.53 -19.81 -16.07
C PHE A 293 14.28 -18.64 -15.14
N GLU A 294 14.77 -17.47 -15.55
CA GLU A 294 14.58 -16.24 -14.82
C GLU A 294 13.27 -15.57 -15.26
N LYS A 295 12.43 -15.16 -14.30
CA LYS A 295 11.36 -14.21 -14.61
C LYS A 295 12.01 -12.85 -14.90
N SER A 296 11.83 -12.33 -16.10
CA SER A 296 11.92 -10.88 -16.29
C SER A 296 10.83 -10.26 -15.39
N ARG A 297 11.22 -9.59 -14.30
CA ARG A 297 10.29 -8.96 -13.34
C ARG A 297 9.53 -7.75 -13.94
N ARG A 298 9.57 -7.54 -15.26
CA ARG A 298 9.01 -6.36 -15.95
C ARG A 298 7.49 -6.36 -16.16
N SER A 299 6.73 -7.40 -15.79
CA SER A 299 5.28 -7.42 -16.09
C SER A 299 4.33 -8.09 -15.07
N ASP A 300 4.76 -8.41 -13.85
CA ASP A 300 3.88 -9.06 -12.84
C ASP A 300 3.34 -8.09 -11.76
N LYS A 301 3.02 -6.83 -12.10
CA LYS A 301 2.22 -5.96 -11.21
C LYS A 301 0.69 -6.17 -11.35
N HIS A 302 0.24 -7.21 -12.08
CA HIS A 302 -1.20 -7.46 -12.28
C HIS A 302 -1.86 -8.49 -11.35
N LEU A 303 -1.18 -9.04 -10.35
CA LEU A 303 -1.77 -10.01 -9.42
C LEU A 303 -1.47 -9.62 -7.97
N ASN A 304 -2.20 -8.62 -7.46
CA ASN A 304 -2.73 -8.51 -6.08
C ASN A 304 -3.22 -7.09 -5.78
N SER A 305 -4.21 -6.62 -6.53
CA SER A 305 -5.18 -5.65 -5.99
C SER A 305 -6.48 -6.40 -5.76
N GLY A 306 -6.87 -6.55 -4.49
CA GLY A 306 -7.98 -7.39 -4.05
C GLY A 306 -9.26 -7.27 -4.87
N ARG A 307 -9.46 -8.23 -5.77
CA ARG A 307 -10.73 -8.64 -6.38
C ARG A 307 -10.57 -10.10 -6.76
N ASP A 308 -10.97 -10.99 -5.86
CA ASP A 308 -11.51 -12.32 -6.19
C ASP A 308 -11.98 -13.02 -4.90
N VAL A 309 -12.97 -12.41 -4.26
CA VAL A 309 -13.90 -13.12 -3.38
C VAL A 309 -15.31 -12.71 -3.78
N ILE A 310 -15.71 -13.08 -5.00
CA ILE A 310 -17.12 -13.28 -5.32
C ILE A 310 -17.25 -14.72 -5.78
N LYS A 311 -17.75 -15.52 -4.84
CA LYS A 311 -18.06 -16.94 -4.92
C LYS A 311 -18.71 -17.30 -6.26
N LYS A 312 -18.08 -18.22 -6.99
CA LYS A 312 -18.80 -19.15 -7.87
C LYS A 312 -19.76 -19.96 -7.00
N ARG A 313 -21.04 -19.55 -6.95
CA ARG A 313 -22.13 -20.45 -6.57
C ARG A 313 -22.54 -21.20 -7.83
N ASN A 314 -22.13 -22.47 -7.89
CA ASN A 314 -22.71 -23.48 -8.76
C ASN A 314 -24.24 -23.48 -8.60
N PHE A 315 -24.97 -23.32 -9.71
CA PHE A 315 -26.31 -23.84 -9.83
C PHE A 315 -26.34 -24.81 -11.00
N ASN A 316 -26.49 -26.09 -10.65
CA ASN A 316 -26.87 -27.17 -11.55
C ASN A 316 -28.12 -26.77 -12.34
N LYS A 317 -28.04 -26.83 -13.67
CA LYS A 317 -29.20 -26.95 -14.54
C LYS A 317 -29.71 -28.39 -14.53
N PRO A 318 -31.00 -28.66 -14.29
CA PRO A 318 -31.64 -29.83 -14.85
C PRO A 318 -32.22 -29.50 -16.23
N LYS A 319 -32.10 -30.46 -17.16
CA LYS A 319 -32.75 -30.48 -18.47
C LYS A 319 -34.25 -30.78 -18.30
N GLY A 320 -35.09 -30.12 -19.08
CA GLY A 320 -36.51 -30.46 -19.26
C GLY A 320 -37.20 -29.51 -20.24
N ASN A 321 -37.64 -30.02 -21.38
CA ASN A 321 -38.22 -29.29 -22.52
C ASN A 321 -39.78 -29.18 -22.37
N PRO A 322 -40.53 -28.50 -23.26
CA PRO A 322 -41.54 -27.50 -22.93
C PRO A 322 -42.98 -28.01 -23.11
N LYS A 323 -43.98 -27.28 -22.59
CA LYS A 323 -45.37 -27.26 -23.11
C LYS A 323 -46.16 -26.10 -22.49
N HIS A 324 -47.03 -25.52 -23.34
CA HIS A 324 -48.21 -24.66 -23.16
C HIS A 324 -48.53 -24.16 -21.73
N GLU A 325 -48.92 -22.91 -21.51
CA GLU A 325 -50.30 -22.46 -21.76
C GLU A 325 -50.45 -20.93 -21.51
N LYS A 326 -51.47 -20.33 -22.13
CA LYS A 326 -51.81 -18.90 -22.14
C LYS A 326 -52.45 -18.45 -20.80
N ALA A 327 -52.39 -17.13 -20.54
CA ALA A 327 -53.52 -16.24 -20.17
C ALA A 327 -53.38 -15.36 -18.89
N GLN A 328 -53.69 -14.06 -19.10
CA GLN A 328 -54.44 -13.11 -18.26
C GLN A 328 -53.79 -12.56 -16.95
N ILE A 329 -53.44 -11.27 -16.89
CA ILE A 329 -54.24 -10.09 -16.44
C ILE A 329 -54.70 -10.18 -14.97
N ALA A 330 -54.11 -9.35 -14.08
CA ALA A 330 -54.81 -8.44 -13.15
C ALA A 330 -53.82 -7.72 -12.19
N LYS A 331 -53.93 -6.39 -12.09
CA LYS A 331 -53.55 -5.59 -10.90
C LYS A 331 -54.85 -5.23 -10.14
N PRO A 332 -54.78 -4.47 -9.04
CA PRO A 332 -54.45 -4.83 -7.66
C PRO A 332 -55.72 -4.69 -6.77
N PRO A 333 -55.60 -4.62 -5.44
CA PRO A 333 -56.17 -3.42 -4.84
C PRO A 333 -55.33 -2.77 -3.75
N VAL A 334 -55.76 -1.55 -3.47
CA VAL A 334 -55.23 -0.51 -2.58
C VAL A 334 -56.22 -0.32 -1.43
N LYS A 335 -55.74 0.32 -0.34
CA LYS A 335 -56.48 1.11 0.68
C LYS A 335 -57.12 0.29 1.84
N VAL A 336 -57.20 0.75 3.10
CA VAL A 336 -57.09 2.07 3.77
C VAL A 336 -56.67 1.88 5.24
N GLU A 337 -56.07 2.94 5.77
CA GLU A 337 -55.81 3.40 7.15
C GLU A 337 -56.81 2.99 8.25
N SER A 338 -56.38 3.03 9.53
CA SER A 338 -56.60 4.23 10.38
C SER A 338 -56.36 4.03 11.90
N HIS A 339 -55.93 5.13 12.54
CA HIS A 339 -56.04 5.54 13.96
C HIS A 339 -55.29 4.70 15.04
N GLU A 340 -54.73 5.22 16.13
CA GLU A 340 -54.80 6.51 16.84
C GLU A 340 -53.65 6.56 17.88
N ALA A 341 -53.16 7.75 18.24
CA ALA A 341 -52.26 7.99 19.39
C ALA A 341 -53.10 8.31 20.67
N PRO A 342 -52.61 8.91 21.78
CA PRO A 342 -51.31 8.93 22.51
C PRO A 342 -51.48 8.74 24.05
N LYS A 343 -50.40 8.73 24.86
CA LYS A 343 -50.30 9.26 26.27
C LYS A 343 -48.90 8.96 26.86
N LYS A 344 -48.01 9.94 27.14
CA LYS A 344 -47.87 10.93 28.25
C LYS A 344 -47.28 10.39 29.58
N ARG A 345 -46.25 11.14 30.07
CA ARG A 345 -45.73 11.36 31.45
C ARG A 345 -44.70 10.31 31.97
N ARG A 346 -43.61 10.63 32.70
CA ARG A 346 -43.33 11.65 33.74
C ARG A 346 -41.79 11.73 34.01
N ARG A 347 -41.13 12.89 33.92
CA ARG A 347 -40.44 13.70 34.97
C ARG A 347 -39.80 12.99 36.20
N ASN A 348 -38.47 13.18 36.40
CA ASN A 348 -37.78 13.82 37.55
C ASN A 348 -36.24 13.59 37.41
N ARG A 349 -35.30 14.55 37.30
CA ARG A 349 -34.81 15.67 38.16
C ARG A 349 -34.22 15.27 39.53
N LYS A 350 -32.88 15.33 39.69
CA LYS A 350 -32.06 16.13 40.66
C LYS A 350 -30.58 15.66 40.70
N ARG A 351 -29.62 16.54 40.34
CA ARG A 351 -28.64 17.32 41.19
C ARG A 351 -27.46 16.48 41.74
N ASN A 352 -26.24 16.68 41.23
CA ASN A 352 -25.16 17.63 41.65
C ASN A 352 -24.48 17.31 43.00
N LYS A 353 -23.22 16.81 42.99
CA LYS A 353 -21.95 17.56 43.28
C LYS A 353 -20.72 16.61 43.38
N PRO A 354 -19.48 17.15 43.30
CA PRO A 354 -18.24 16.41 42.98
C PRO A 354 -17.41 16.04 44.22
N LEU A 355 -16.48 15.10 44.06
CA LEU A 355 -15.40 14.79 45.02
C LEU A 355 -14.04 15.11 44.38
N ALA A 356 -13.25 15.90 45.13
CA ALA A 356 -11.89 16.32 44.84
C ALA A 356 -10.86 15.24 45.27
N PRO A 357 -9.56 15.40 44.93
CA PRO A 357 -8.56 14.32 44.85
C PRO A 357 -7.82 14.07 46.17
N PRO A 358 -7.06 12.96 46.29
CA PRO A 358 -6.11 12.81 47.39
C PRO A 358 -4.71 13.31 47.02
N GLU A 359 -4.19 14.16 47.90
CA GLU A 359 -2.78 14.56 48.01
C GLU A 359 -1.89 13.43 48.54
N THR A 360 -0.63 13.51 48.08
CA THR A 360 0.65 13.05 48.62
C THR A 360 0.76 12.56 50.08
N LYS A 361 1.54 11.47 50.27
CA LYS A 361 2.60 11.29 51.31
C LYS A 361 3.71 10.41 50.68
N ASN A 362 4.95 10.91 50.54
CA ASN A 362 6.13 10.69 51.41
C ASN A 362 6.31 9.20 51.77
N THR A 363 7.40 8.52 51.41
CA THR A 363 8.81 8.71 51.79
C THR A 363 9.68 7.79 50.95
#